data_AF-A0A177Q9S8-F1
#
_entry.id   AF-A0A177Q9S8-F1
#
_cell.length_a   1.000
_cell.length_b   1.000
_cell.length_c   1.000
_cell.angle_alpha   90.00
_cell.angle_beta   90.00
_cell.angle_gamma   90.00
#
_symmetry.space_group_name_H-M   'P 1'
#
loop_
_entity.id
_entity.type
_entity.pdbx_description
1 polymer ?
#
loop_
_entity_poly.entity_id
_entity_poly.type
_entity_poly.pdbx_seq_one_letter_code
_entity_poly.pdbx_strand_id
1 'polypeptide(L)'
;MKGCAYTVEITGRADELGAETFGCDIQGLTNEMSVTFESLVAAFLRPSIDGSRALRRALADFRRAILEPDDTPFHCYRAVEALSYYFSSEKSSAWDGLRQALNIDREWIKANLQDPAGDIRHGRVVGVTGETRLRTLNAATLVTSRFAVLLLSGTQRLQLVDYPTIS
;
A
#
# COMPACT_ATOMS: atom_id res chain seq x y z
N MET A 1 29.78 30.90 -5.66
CA MET A 1 29.50 30.20 -4.39
C MET A 1 28.60 29.02 -4.72
N LYS A 2 28.99 27.78 -4.41
CA LYS A 2 28.13 26.60 -4.62
C LYS A 2 27.27 26.43 -3.37
N GLY A 3 25.97 26.68 -3.48
CA GLY A 3 25.03 26.38 -2.40
C GLY A 3 24.75 24.88 -2.39
N CYS A 4 24.93 24.24 -1.24
CA CYS A 4 24.49 22.87 -1.01
C CYS A 4 23.35 22.93 0.01
N ALA A 5 22.20 22.35 -0.34
CA ALA A 5 21.12 22.10 0.60
C ALA A 5 21.20 20.64 1.04
N TYR A 6 21.13 20.40 2.35
CA TYR A 6 21.07 19.05 2.92
C TYR A 6 19.73 18.91 3.62
N THR A 7 19.06 17.78 3.38
CA THR A 7 17.88 17.36 4.15
C THR A 7 18.31 16.21 5.04
N VAL A 8 18.01 16.32 6.34
CA VAL A 8 18.21 15.24 7.31
C VAL A 8 16.82 14.83 7.79
N GLU A 9 16.50 13.54 7.66
CA GLU A 9 15.28 12.94 8.19
C GLU A 9 15.66 12.04 9.37
N ILE A 10 15.10 12.29 10.55
CA ILE A 10 15.25 11.42 11.72
C ILE A 10 14.01 10.52 11.77
N THR A 11 14.20 9.23 11.49
CA THR A 11 13.11 8.26 11.39
C THR A 11 12.95 7.39 12.64
N GLY A 12 13.86 7.49 13.60
CA GLY A 12 13.78 6.76 14.86
C GLY A 12 14.97 6.98 15.77
N ARG A 13 14.91 6.40 16.96
CA ARG A 13 16.01 6.32 17.93
C ARG A 13 16.18 4.89 18.43
N ALA A 14 17.40 4.51 18.77
CA ALA A 14 17.69 3.26 19.46
C ALA A 14 18.69 3.52 20.58
N ASP A 15 18.41 2.94 21.75
CA ASP A 15 19.25 3.01 22.94
C ASP A 15 19.22 1.65 23.69
N GLU A 16 19.84 1.60 24.87
CA GLU A 16 19.90 0.39 25.70
C GLU A 16 18.52 -0.12 26.17
N LEU A 17 17.50 0.75 26.12
CA LEU A 17 16.14 0.45 26.55
C LEU A 17 15.25 0.00 25.39
N GLY A 18 15.68 0.18 24.14
CA GLY A 18 14.97 -0.31 22.97
C GLY A 18 15.09 0.60 21.75
N ALA A 19 14.22 0.36 20.76
CA ALA A 19 14.13 1.16 19.54
C ALA A 19 12.72 1.76 19.38
N GLU A 20 12.66 3.00 18.93
CA GLU A 20 11.43 3.75 18.66
C GLU A 20 11.50 4.34 17.26
N THR A 21 10.41 4.21 16.49
CA THR A 21 10.30 4.78 15.13
C THR A 21 9.37 5.99 15.17
N PHE A 22 9.79 7.10 14.57
CA PHE A 22 9.00 8.32 14.50
C PHE A 22 8.18 8.37 13.20
N GLY A 23 7.02 9.01 13.25
CA GLY A 23 6.21 9.27 12.05
C GLY A 23 5.50 8.05 11.45
N CYS A 24 5.59 6.88 12.08
CA CYS A 24 4.87 5.67 11.65
C CYS A 24 3.49 5.51 12.31
N ASP A 25 3.24 6.20 13.43
CA ASP A 25 1.95 6.16 14.14
C ASP A 25 0.99 7.21 13.57
N ILE A 26 0.09 6.76 12.69
CA ILE A 26 -0.97 7.60 12.12
C ILE A 26 -2.26 7.28 12.86
N GLN A 27 -2.66 8.18 13.75
CA GLN A 27 -3.93 8.08 14.48
C GLN A 27 -5.12 7.95 13.51
N GLY A 28 -5.96 6.93 13.72
CA GLY A 28 -7.14 6.68 12.87
C GLY A 28 -6.91 5.67 11.74
N LEU A 29 -5.72 5.07 11.63
CA LEU A 29 -5.57 3.81 10.89
C LEU A 29 -6.25 2.69 11.68
N THR A 30 -7.30 2.10 11.10
CA THR A 30 -8.13 1.07 11.75
C THR A 30 -7.93 -0.30 11.15
N ASN A 31 -7.41 -0.38 9.92
CA ASN A 31 -7.11 -1.64 9.27
C ASN A 31 -5.73 -2.13 9.71
N GLU A 32 -5.69 -3.20 10.48
CA GLU A 32 -4.47 -3.95 10.73
C GLU A 32 -4.17 -4.91 9.57
N MET A 33 -2.89 -5.19 9.35
CA MET A 33 -2.53 -6.26 8.43
C MET A 33 -2.99 -7.60 9.00
N SER A 34 -3.67 -8.39 8.17
CA SER A 34 -4.18 -9.72 8.45
C SER A 34 -3.07 -10.79 8.42
N VAL A 35 -1.82 -10.36 8.32
CA VAL A 35 -0.62 -11.21 8.34
C VAL A 35 0.29 -10.74 9.46
N THR A 36 0.94 -11.68 10.15
CA THR A 36 1.95 -11.34 11.16
C THR A 36 3.15 -10.67 10.49
N PHE A 37 3.90 -9.89 11.27
CA PHE A 37 5.12 -9.25 10.79
C PHE A 37 6.11 -10.28 10.22
N GLU A 38 6.30 -11.42 10.90
CA GLU A 38 7.18 -12.50 10.48
C GLU A 38 6.73 -13.08 9.13
N SER A 39 5.43 -13.26 8.96
CA SER A 39 4.85 -13.78 7.72
C SER A 39 5.04 -12.81 6.56
N LEU A 40 4.87 -11.50 6.82
CA LEU A 40 5.12 -10.46 5.84
C LEU A 40 6.60 -10.38 5.45
N VAL A 41 7.50 -10.45 6.42
CA VAL A 41 8.96 -10.50 6.18
C VAL A 41 9.33 -11.73 5.36
N ALA A 42 8.74 -12.90 5.67
CA ALA A 42 8.94 -14.11 4.90
C ALA A 42 8.47 -13.96 3.43
N ALA A 43 7.34 -13.28 3.17
CA ALA A 43 6.89 -12.97 1.82
C ALA A 43 7.82 -11.96 1.10
N PHE A 44 8.27 -10.94 1.83
CA PHE A 44 9.17 -9.89 1.33
C PHE A 44 10.53 -10.44 0.90
N LEU A 45 11.08 -11.40 1.67
CA LEU A 45 12.43 -11.93 1.45
C LEU A 45 12.51 -13.00 0.36
N ARG A 46 11.38 -13.52 -0.15
CA ARG A 46 11.37 -14.58 -1.19
C ARG A 46 11.84 -14.05 -2.55
N PRO A 47 13.06 -14.38 -3.02
CA PRO A 47 13.65 -13.73 -4.20
C PRO A 47 12.99 -14.13 -5.53
N SER A 48 12.36 -15.32 -5.57
CA SER A 48 12.01 -16.02 -6.81
C SER A 48 10.52 -16.03 -7.15
N ILE A 49 9.70 -15.26 -6.41
CA ILE A 49 8.25 -15.16 -6.67
C ILE A 49 7.98 -13.74 -7.18
N ASP A 50 7.39 -13.62 -8.36
CA ASP A 50 7.07 -12.31 -8.97
C ASP A 50 6.20 -11.44 -8.05
N GLY A 51 5.30 -12.08 -7.29
CA GLY A 51 4.51 -11.42 -6.25
C GLY A 51 5.35 -10.77 -5.14
N SER A 52 6.53 -11.29 -4.80
CA SER A 52 7.42 -10.66 -3.82
C SER A 52 8.01 -9.35 -4.35
N ARG A 53 8.28 -9.25 -5.66
CA ARG A 53 8.73 -7.97 -6.27
C ARG A 53 7.62 -6.93 -6.22
N ALA A 54 6.39 -7.32 -6.56
CA ALA A 54 5.22 -6.46 -6.47
C ALA A 54 4.97 -6.00 -5.02
N LEU A 55 5.01 -6.91 -4.05
CA LEU A 55 4.84 -6.60 -2.63
C LEU A 55 5.91 -5.64 -2.11
N ARG A 56 7.19 -5.87 -2.44
CA ARG A 56 8.29 -4.95 -2.08
C ARG A 56 8.08 -3.55 -2.64
N ARG A 57 7.64 -3.46 -3.89
CA ARG A 57 7.34 -2.18 -4.51
C ARG A 57 6.18 -1.49 -3.81
N ALA A 58 5.10 -2.23 -3.55
CA ALA A 58 3.94 -1.72 -2.85
C ALA A 58 4.27 -1.20 -1.45
N LEU A 59 5.07 -1.94 -0.67
CA LEU A 59 5.49 -1.51 0.66
C LEU A 59 6.40 -0.26 0.61
N ALA A 60 7.25 -0.14 -0.41
CA ALA A 60 8.07 1.05 -0.60
C ALA A 60 7.23 2.30 -0.94
N ASP A 61 6.23 2.16 -1.82
CA ASP A 61 5.30 3.23 -2.15
C ASP A 61 4.38 3.53 -0.94
N PHE A 62 3.93 2.52 -0.18
CA PHE A 62 3.15 2.71 1.04
C PHE A 62 3.92 3.47 2.14
N ARG A 63 5.22 3.18 2.30
CA ARG A 63 6.11 3.97 3.17
C ARG A 63 6.13 5.44 2.75
N ARG A 64 6.20 5.74 1.45
CA ARG A 64 6.14 7.14 0.98
C ARG A 64 4.80 7.78 1.28
N ALA A 65 3.70 7.05 1.14
CA ALA A 65 2.37 7.56 1.51
C ALA A 65 2.28 7.99 2.99
N ILE A 66 2.99 7.27 3.87
CA ILE A 66 3.08 7.64 5.29
C ILE A 66 3.89 8.94 5.47
N LEU A 67 5.03 9.05 4.79
CA LEU A 67 6.00 10.14 4.95
C LEU A 67 5.64 11.43 4.20
N GLU A 68 4.81 11.35 3.15
CA GLU A 68 4.47 12.46 2.26
C GLU A 68 2.96 12.73 2.31
N PRO A 69 2.44 13.47 3.33
CA PRO A 69 1.01 13.66 3.55
C PRO A 69 0.24 14.20 2.34
N ASP A 70 0.84 15.18 1.64
CA ASP A 70 0.24 15.83 0.46
C ASP A 70 0.13 14.91 -0.76
N ASP A 71 0.94 13.84 -0.80
CA ASP A 71 0.96 12.87 -1.90
C ASP A 71 0.46 11.48 -1.46
N THR A 72 -0.11 11.35 -0.25
CA THR A 72 -0.62 10.09 0.29
C THR A 72 -1.51 9.35 -0.73
N PRO A 73 -2.54 9.97 -1.34
CA PRO A 73 -3.44 9.25 -2.25
C PRO A 73 -2.69 8.70 -3.46
N PHE A 74 -1.73 9.46 -3.99
CA PHE A 74 -0.92 9.05 -5.12
C PHE A 74 -0.05 7.84 -4.80
N HIS A 75 0.67 7.86 -3.69
CA HIS A 75 1.53 6.75 -3.29
C HIS A 75 0.73 5.51 -2.90
N CYS A 76 -0.42 5.66 -2.25
CA CYS A 76 -1.36 4.55 -1.98
C CYS A 76 -1.89 3.91 -3.28
N TYR A 77 -2.30 4.73 -4.26
CA TYR A 77 -2.70 4.25 -5.58
C TYR A 77 -1.57 3.48 -6.26
N ARG A 78 -0.35 4.02 -6.27
CA ARG A 78 0.82 3.37 -6.88
C ARG A 78 1.19 2.06 -6.20
N ALA A 79 1.08 2.00 -4.87
CA ALA A 79 1.31 0.78 -4.13
C ALA A 79 0.38 -0.33 -4.61
N VAL A 80 -0.92 -0.05 -4.71
CA VAL A 80 -1.91 -1.04 -5.17
C VAL A 80 -1.78 -1.33 -6.66
N GLU A 81 -1.45 -0.33 -7.49
CA GLU A 81 -1.19 -0.53 -8.92
C GLU A 81 0.00 -1.47 -9.15
N ALA A 82 1.07 -1.36 -8.35
CA ALA A 82 2.19 -2.28 -8.42
C ALA A 82 1.77 -3.74 -8.11
N LEU A 83 0.82 -3.93 -7.19
CA LEU A 83 0.26 -5.25 -6.88
C LEU A 83 -0.60 -5.78 -8.03
N SER A 84 -1.35 -4.94 -8.72
CA SER A 84 -2.23 -5.39 -9.80
C SER A 84 -1.43 -5.98 -10.97
N TYR A 85 -0.24 -5.43 -11.25
CA TYR A 85 0.66 -5.94 -12.30
C TYR A 85 1.21 -7.35 -12.04
N TYR A 86 1.02 -7.91 -10.83
CA TYR A 86 1.25 -9.33 -10.60
C TYR A 86 0.32 -10.22 -11.43
N PHE A 87 -0.91 -9.77 -11.68
CA PHE A 87 -1.95 -10.56 -12.35
C PHE A 87 -1.91 -10.46 -13.87
N SER A 88 -1.41 -9.34 -14.41
CA SER A 88 -1.23 -9.14 -15.84
C SER A 88 -0.31 -7.95 -16.10
N SER A 89 0.42 -7.96 -17.22
CA SER A 89 1.12 -6.76 -17.71
C SER A 89 0.20 -5.77 -18.42
N GLU A 90 -1.01 -6.20 -18.81
CA GLU A 90 -2.01 -5.33 -19.43
C GLU A 90 -2.86 -4.67 -18.34
N LYS A 91 -2.94 -3.34 -18.36
CA LYS A 91 -3.49 -2.54 -17.26
C LYS A 91 -4.92 -2.93 -16.88
N SER A 92 -5.84 -3.08 -17.84
CA SER A 92 -7.24 -3.41 -17.55
C SER A 92 -7.34 -4.78 -16.88
N SER A 93 -6.69 -5.77 -17.47
CA SER A 93 -6.64 -7.15 -16.98
C SER A 93 -5.96 -7.26 -15.62
N ALA A 94 -4.94 -6.43 -15.36
CA ALA A 94 -4.22 -6.38 -14.08
C ALA A 94 -5.15 -5.99 -12.93
N TRP A 95 -5.92 -4.92 -13.12
CA TRP A 95 -6.91 -4.47 -12.14
C TRP A 95 -8.05 -5.48 -11.97
N ASP A 96 -8.51 -6.11 -13.04
CA ASP A 96 -9.55 -7.13 -12.98
C ASP A 96 -9.08 -8.37 -12.21
N GLY A 97 -7.85 -8.83 -12.46
CA GLY A 97 -7.23 -9.93 -11.74
C GLY A 97 -7.08 -9.66 -10.25
N LEU A 98 -6.58 -8.47 -9.89
CA LEU A 98 -6.47 -8.05 -8.48
C LEU A 98 -7.84 -8.06 -7.78
N ARG A 99 -8.86 -7.45 -8.40
CA ARG A 99 -10.22 -7.39 -7.83
C ARG A 99 -10.83 -8.77 -7.62
N GLN A 100 -10.70 -9.65 -8.61
CA GLN A 100 -11.24 -11.00 -8.53
C GLN A 100 -10.50 -11.84 -7.49
N ALA A 101 -9.17 -11.76 -7.45
CA ALA A 101 -8.34 -12.54 -6.53
C ALA A 101 -8.55 -12.12 -5.07
N LEU A 102 -8.75 -10.82 -4.83
CA LEU A 102 -8.85 -10.26 -3.47
C LEU A 102 -10.29 -10.01 -3.01
N ASN A 103 -11.30 -10.35 -3.82
CA ASN A 103 -12.72 -10.08 -3.58
C ASN A 103 -12.99 -8.60 -3.27
N ILE A 104 -12.70 -7.71 -4.24
CA ILE A 104 -12.88 -6.26 -4.09
C ILE A 104 -13.66 -5.70 -5.29
N ASP A 105 -14.68 -4.90 -5.02
CA ASP A 105 -15.46 -4.22 -6.03
C ASP A 105 -14.62 -3.16 -6.78
N ARG A 106 -14.92 -2.97 -8.06
CA ARG A 106 -14.35 -1.92 -8.89
C ARG A 106 -14.69 -0.52 -8.35
N GLU A 107 -15.93 -0.28 -7.97
CA GLU A 107 -16.36 1.03 -7.50
C GLU A 107 -15.71 1.37 -6.16
N TRP A 108 -15.50 0.37 -5.30
CA TRP A 108 -14.75 0.55 -4.07
C TRP A 108 -13.30 0.97 -4.34
N ILE A 109 -12.59 0.29 -5.25
CA ILE A 109 -11.22 0.68 -5.65
C ILE A 109 -11.21 2.09 -6.23
N LYS A 110 -12.18 2.39 -7.09
CA LYS A 110 -12.26 3.69 -7.74
C LYS A 110 -12.43 4.81 -6.71
N ALA A 111 -13.42 4.70 -5.83
CA ALA A 111 -13.74 5.71 -4.83
C ALA A 111 -12.63 5.89 -3.77
N ASN A 112 -11.96 4.81 -3.37
CA ASN A 112 -11.01 4.84 -2.26
C ASN A 112 -9.54 5.02 -2.68
N LEU A 113 -9.20 4.72 -3.94
CA LEU A 113 -7.81 4.76 -4.41
C LEU A 113 -7.65 5.57 -5.70
N GLN A 114 -8.47 5.35 -6.73
CA GLN A 114 -8.23 5.94 -8.05
C GLN A 114 -8.64 7.41 -8.13
N ASP A 115 -9.86 7.73 -7.69
CA ASP A 115 -10.40 9.09 -7.73
C ASP A 115 -9.59 10.05 -6.82
N PRO A 116 -9.25 9.69 -5.56
CA PRO A 116 -8.42 10.53 -4.70
C PRO A 116 -7.01 10.80 -5.25
N ALA A 117 -6.45 9.86 -6.02
CA ALA A 117 -5.13 10.00 -6.65
C ALA A 117 -5.18 10.71 -8.01
N GLY A 118 -6.38 10.90 -8.58
CA GLY A 118 -6.58 11.30 -9.97
C GLY A 118 -5.93 12.64 -10.32
N ASP A 119 -6.23 13.70 -9.58
CA ASP A 119 -5.65 15.01 -9.87
C ASP A 119 -4.14 15.07 -9.56
N ILE A 120 -3.73 14.48 -8.44
CA ILE A 120 -2.34 14.48 -7.96
C ILE A 120 -1.41 13.75 -8.95
N ARG A 121 -1.82 12.57 -9.44
CA ARG A 121 -1.03 11.80 -10.43
C ARG A 121 -0.91 12.50 -11.80
N HIS A 122 -1.76 13.50 -12.05
CA HIS A 122 -1.72 14.33 -13.25
C HIS A 122 -1.00 15.68 -13.00
N GLY A 123 -0.32 15.82 -11.85
CA GLY A 123 0.51 16.99 -11.53
C GLY A 123 -0.27 18.20 -11.06
N ARG A 124 -1.57 18.06 -10.76
CA ARG A 124 -2.36 19.15 -10.18
C ARG A 124 -2.06 19.24 -8.68
N VAL A 125 -1.80 20.45 -8.22
CA VAL A 125 -1.62 20.75 -6.80
C VAL A 125 -3.00 20.90 -6.17
N VAL A 126 -3.43 19.85 -5.46
CA VAL A 126 -4.69 19.84 -4.71
C VAL A 126 -4.40 19.57 -3.24
N GLY A 127 -5.16 20.18 -2.33
CA GLY A 127 -5.02 19.92 -0.91
C GLY A 127 -5.54 18.53 -0.55
N VAL A 128 -4.74 17.74 0.19
CA VAL A 128 -5.17 16.44 0.72
C VAL A 128 -5.69 16.64 2.15
N THR A 129 -6.96 16.31 2.36
CA THR A 129 -7.56 16.35 3.71
C THR A 129 -7.09 15.16 4.55
N GLY A 130 -7.08 15.32 5.88
CA GLY A 130 -6.79 14.22 6.81
C GLY A 130 -7.71 13.00 6.60
N GLU A 131 -8.99 13.24 6.32
CA GLU A 131 -9.95 12.18 5.97
C GLU A 131 -9.56 11.44 4.68
N THR A 132 -9.18 12.15 3.63
CA THR A 132 -8.73 11.55 2.37
C THR A 132 -7.45 10.74 2.56
N ARG A 133 -6.51 11.26 3.36
CA ARG A 133 -5.28 10.57 3.75
C ARG A 133 -5.59 9.27 4.49
N LEU A 134 -6.43 9.32 5.52
CA LEU A 134 -6.82 8.12 6.28
C LEU A 134 -7.57 7.10 5.44
N ARG A 135 -8.51 7.54 4.60
CA ARG A 135 -9.27 6.67 3.69
C ARG A 135 -8.35 5.91 2.73
N THR A 136 -7.43 6.62 2.09
CA THR A 136 -6.50 6.03 1.10
C THR A 136 -5.48 5.10 1.74
N LEU A 137 -4.95 5.46 2.92
CA LEU A 137 -4.07 4.58 3.70
C LEU A 137 -4.78 3.30 4.13
N ASN A 138 -5.97 3.40 4.74
CA ASN A 138 -6.76 2.24 5.15
C ASN A 138 -7.08 1.32 3.96
N ALA A 139 -7.41 1.90 2.80
CA ALA A 139 -7.68 1.13 1.60
C ALA A 139 -6.44 0.41 1.08
N ALA A 140 -5.30 1.08 1.00
CA ALA A 140 -4.04 0.48 0.55
C ALA A 140 -3.53 -0.58 1.54
N THR A 141 -3.66 -0.37 2.86
CA THR A 141 -3.33 -1.39 3.88
C THR A 141 -4.17 -2.64 3.67
N LEU A 142 -5.47 -2.49 3.48
CA LEU A 142 -6.37 -3.62 3.28
C LEU A 142 -6.00 -4.44 2.05
N VAL A 143 -5.77 -3.76 0.92
CA VAL A 143 -5.42 -4.44 -0.34
C VAL A 143 -4.07 -5.14 -0.23
N THR A 144 -3.07 -4.46 0.35
CA THR A 144 -1.72 -5.01 0.56
C THR A 144 -1.76 -6.20 1.51
N SER A 145 -2.55 -6.12 2.58
CA SER A 145 -2.79 -7.21 3.52
C SER A 145 -3.38 -8.45 2.83
N ARG A 146 -4.50 -8.28 2.10
CA ARG A 146 -5.14 -9.37 1.35
C ARG A 146 -4.19 -9.98 0.31
N PHE A 147 -3.40 -9.15 -0.36
CA PHE A 147 -2.40 -9.62 -1.32
C PHE A 147 -1.28 -10.43 -0.63
N ALA A 148 -0.79 -9.99 0.53
CA ALA A 148 0.21 -10.74 1.29
C ALA A 148 -0.32 -12.11 1.72
N VAL A 149 -1.58 -12.19 2.15
CA VAL A 149 -2.25 -13.49 2.44
C VAL A 149 -2.27 -14.37 1.21
N LEU A 150 -2.72 -13.84 0.06
CA LEU A 150 -2.80 -14.58 -1.21
C LEU A 150 -1.43 -15.17 -1.61
N LEU A 151 -0.37 -14.37 -1.47
CA LEU A 151 0.99 -14.83 -1.78
C LEU A 151 1.47 -15.93 -0.83
N LEU A 152 1.12 -15.84 0.44
CA LEU A 152 1.53 -16.80 1.46
C LEU A 152 0.73 -18.10 1.39
N SER A 153 -0.55 -18.03 1.04
CA SER A 153 -1.39 -19.21 0.84
C SER A 153 -1.05 -19.97 -0.44
N GLY A 154 -0.44 -19.29 -1.43
CA GLY A 154 -0.19 -19.86 -2.75
C GLY A 154 -1.47 -20.08 -3.56
N THR A 155 -2.60 -19.52 -3.14
CA THR A 155 -3.88 -19.63 -3.85
C THR A 155 -3.98 -18.58 -4.96
N GLN A 156 -4.80 -18.85 -5.98
CA GLN A 156 -5.07 -17.87 -7.04
C GLN A 156 -6.14 -16.84 -6.65
N ARG A 157 -6.95 -17.16 -5.63
CA ARG A 157 -8.03 -16.31 -5.11
C ARG A 157 -8.22 -16.56 -3.62
N LEU A 158 -8.61 -15.52 -2.88
CA LEU A 158 -9.00 -15.61 -1.48
C LEU A 158 -10.40 -16.22 -1.33
N GLN A 159 -10.57 -17.07 -0.32
CA GLN A 159 -11.85 -17.69 -0.03
C GLN A 159 -12.85 -16.66 0.48
N LEU A 160 -14.05 -16.63 -0.09
CA LEU A 160 -15.09 -15.64 0.26
C LEU A 160 -15.58 -15.77 1.71
N VAL A 161 -15.48 -16.97 2.30
CA VAL A 161 -15.86 -17.22 3.69
C VAL A 161 -14.98 -16.44 4.67
N ASP A 162 -13.67 -16.37 4.39
CA ASP A 162 -12.69 -15.68 5.24
C ASP A 162 -12.48 -14.23 4.79
N TYR A 163 -12.64 -13.96 3.49
CA TYR A 163 -12.42 -12.65 2.86
C TYR A 163 -13.63 -12.25 2.02
N PRO A 164 -14.72 -11.77 2.67
CA PRO A 164 -15.91 -11.34 1.97
C PRO A 164 -15.62 -10.18 1.02
N THR A 165 -16.49 -10.03 0.01
CA THR A 165 -16.37 -8.94 -0.96
C THR A 165 -16.50 -7.60 -0.28
N ILE A 166 -15.59 -6.69 -0.62
CA ILE A 166 -15.64 -5.30 -0.17
C ILE A 166 -16.28 -4.47 -1.28
N SER A 167 -17.31 -3.70 -0.90
CA SER A 167 -18.12 -2.83 -1.75
C SER A 167 -18.12 -1.41 -1.23
#